data_AF-A0A6G3BC71-F1
#
_entry.id   AF-A0A6G3BC71-F1
#
_cell.length_a   1.000
_cell.length_b   1.000
_cell.length_c   1.000
_cell.angle_alpha   90.00
_cell.angle_beta   90.00
_cell.angle_gamma   90.00
#
_symmetry.space_group_name_H-M   'P 1'
#
loop_
_entity.id
_entity.type
_entity.pdbx_description
1 polymer ?
#
loop_
_entity_poly.entity_id
_entity_poly.type
_entity_poly.pdbx_seq_one_letter_code
_entity_poly.pdbx_strand_id
1 'polypeptide(L)'
;MYQGADLESRLNWKIRQIEANSQDEKLDKYLAANEVHLVIRDLFLSGPDVFRRAADSVGLVEESSRSDAELVSDITWKLGFPLDLDDRGAADLRENANSLREAASEFSHYGQEQQRILRSLSPNLFVSLEETLDRALVFACWLTAVDQWMGKPRFTFFRDEARRDTARILSSYSARKGDAVTFNGDGVNTLFPLISGFGLLASYLESEADQPDKYQRAQSDIPEAFGESDLIAFGYQSKLPFLNCSTESRRRLIQELRAVSRELSNGGISAVRNSLEHHKGSFPSQEEILNCIDAITRVCDLLEGFGILPMVFRLSSFTRDSEGRAVYTYEDYSGRVVRIPVPSSVVVTGGPSWNQNQIIVSGLVAGGSNWVPRFIPGVRSEFTEMWQDWPRPRTLSENFLQTPEVSGGEGESAMETAGPSDA
;
A
#
# COMPACT_ATOMS: atom_id res chain seq x y z
N MET A 1 6.10 -6.77 -33.57
CA MET A 1 4.64 -6.59 -33.31
C MET A 1 3.92 -6.04 -34.56
N TYR A 2 4.32 -4.88 -35.07
CA TYR A 2 3.77 -4.25 -36.29
C TYR A 2 4.52 -4.65 -37.57
N GLN A 3 4.55 -5.94 -37.91
CA GLN A 3 5.15 -6.40 -39.17
C GLN A 3 4.05 -6.66 -40.20
N GLY A 4 4.18 -6.00 -41.37
CA GLY A 4 3.25 -6.05 -42.50
C GLY A 4 2.76 -4.66 -42.90
N ALA A 5 2.62 -4.40 -44.21
CA ALA A 5 2.35 -3.06 -44.76
C ALA A 5 1.10 -2.37 -44.16
N ASP A 6 0.06 -3.13 -43.83
CA ASP A 6 -1.17 -2.62 -43.20
C ASP A 6 -0.94 -2.19 -41.74
N LEU A 7 -0.24 -3.02 -40.96
CA LEU A 7 0.08 -2.74 -39.56
C LEU A 7 1.07 -1.57 -39.42
N GLU A 8 2.08 -1.49 -40.29
CA GLU A 8 3.03 -0.37 -40.33
C GLU A 8 2.33 0.96 -40.64
N SER A 9 1.35 0.93 -41.57
CA SER A 9 0.53 2.10 -41.88
C SER A 9 -0.32 2.53 -40.69
N ARG A 10 -0.91 1.58 -39.96
CA ARG A 10 -1.69 1.85 -38.73
C ARG A 10 -0.84 2.45 -37.62
N LEU A 11 0.39 1.94 -37.42
CA LEU A 11 1.33 2.50 -36.46
C LEU A 11 1.71 3.94 -36.85
N ASN A 12 2.09 4.17 -38.11
CA ASN A 12 2.42 5.50 -38.62
C ASN A 12 1.27 6.50 -38.45
N TRP A 13 0.03 6.06 -38.64
CA TRP A 13 -1.14 6.91 -38.40
C TRP A 13 -1.29 7.30 -36.92
N LYS A 14 -1.05 6.37 -35.98
CA LYS A 14 -1.15 6.66 -34.53
C LYS A 14 -0.11 7.65 -34.05
N ILE A 15 1.13 7.53 -34.53
CA ILE A 15 2.25 8.41 -34.14
C ILE A 15 2.44 9.60 -35.11
N ARG A 16 1.45 9.91 -35.95
CA ARG A 16 1.56 10.91 -37.04
C ARG A 16 1.87 12.33 -36.55
N GLN A 17 1.48 12.67 -35.32
CA GLN A 17 1.66 14.00 -34.73
C GLN A 17 3.06 14.20 -34.14
N ILE A 18 3.91 13.17 -34.15
CA ILE A 18 5.27 13.23 -33.60
C ILE A 18 6.23 13.59 -34.72
N GLU A 19 6.96 14.69 -34.53
CA GLU A 19 7.98 15.15 -35.47
C GLU A 19 9.28 14.34 -35.32
N ALA A 20 9.60 13.52 -36.32
CA ALA A 20 10.83 12.73 -36.39
C ALA A 20 11.09 12.25 -37.84
N ASN A 21 12.34 11.87 -38.13
CA ASN A 21 12.79 11.56 -39.49
C ASN A 21 12.49 10.12 -39.93
N SER A 22 12.26 9.22 -38.97
CA SER A 22 11.89 7.82 -39.23
C SER A 22 10.72 7.37 -38.35
N GLN A 23 10.06 6.28 -38.74
CA GLN A 23 9.00 5.66 -37.95
C GLN A 23 9.51 5.20 -36.58
N ASP A 24 10.73 4.65 -36.53
CA ASP A 24 11.39 4.23 -35.29
C ASP A 24 11.68 5.43 -34.38
N GLU A 25 12.19 6.54 -34.93
CA GLU A 25 12.45 7.75 -34.13
C GLU A 25 11.15 8.36 -33.58
N LYS A 26 10.04 8.28 -34.33
CA LYS A 26 8.71 8.67 -33.83
C LYS A 26 8.25 7.77 -32.70
N LEU A 27 8.48 6.46 -32.82
CA LEU A 27 8.13 5.49 -31.79
C LEU A 27 8.95 5.74 -30.52
N ASP A 28 10.27 5.92 -30.63
CA ASP A 28 11.14 6.21 -29.49
C ASP A 28 10.70 7.50 -28.77
N LYS A 29 10.41 8.56 -29.53
CA LYS A 29 9.87 9.81 -28.97
C LYS A 29 8.51 9.62 -28.30
N TYR A 30 7.64 8.78 -28.87
CA TYR A 30 6.35 8.47 -28.27
C TYR A 30 6.52 7.73 -26.93
N LEU A 31 7.37 6.69 -26.91
CA LEU A 31 7.63 5.90 -25.72
C LEU A 31 8.29 6.73 -24.61
N ALA A 32 9.20 7.65 -24.97
CA ALA A 32 9.85 8.53 -24.01
C ALA A 32 8.92 9.60 -23.41
N ALA A 33 7.86 9.98 -24.12
CA ALA A 33 6.97 11.06 -23.73
C ALA A 33 5.68 10.60 -23.03
N ASN A 34 5.35 9.30 -23.07
CA ASN A 34 4.07 8.78 -22.58
C ASN A 34 4.26 7.70 -21.52
N GLU A 35 3.30 7.61 -20.60
CA GLU A 35 3.27 6.55 -19.60
C GLU A 35 2.96 5.19 -20.25
N VAL A 36 3.51 4.12 -19.64
CA VAL A 36 3.41 2.76 -20.19
C VAL A 36 1.97 2.29 -20.39
N HIS A 37 1.05 2.68 -19.51
CA HIS A 37 -0.36 2.31 -19.62
C HIS A 37 -1.02 2.92 -20.87
N LEU A 38 -0.67 4.17 -21.22
CA LEU A 38 -1.13 4.83 -22.45
C LEU A 38 -0.51 4.16 -23.67
N VAL A 39 0.77 3.82 -23.61
CA VAL A 39 1.46 3.10 -24.69
C VAL A 39 0.81 1.75 -24.96
N ILE A 40 0.51 0.97 -23.91
CA ILE A 40 -0.15 -0.34 -24.04
C ILE A 40 -1.57 -0.17 -24.60
N ARG A 41 -2.36 0.74 -24.04
CA ARG A 41 -3.72 0.99 -24.53
C ARG A 41 -3.72 1.44 -25.99
N ASP A 42 -2.89 2.41 -26.32
CA ASP A 42 -2.92 3.05 -27.63
C ASP A 42 -2.21 2.21 -28.69
N LEU A 43 -1.14 1.48 -28.37
CA LEU A 43 -0.40 0.68 -29.35
C LEU A 43 -0.73 -0.82 -29.28
N PHE A 44 -0.93 -1.43 -28.11
CA PHE A 44 -1.05 -2.88 -27.97
C PHE A 44 -2.52 -3.31 -28.08
N LEU A 45 -3.46 -2.55 -27.51
CA LEU A 45 -4.91 -2.79 -27.59
C LEU A 45 -5.56 -2.13 -28.83
N SER A 46 -4.75 -1.78 -29.83
CA SER A 46 -5.18 -1.05 -31.02
C SER A 46 -6.04 -1.85 -32.01
N GLY A 47 -6.12 -3.17 -31.82
CA GLY A 47 -6.96 -4.08 -32.57
C GLY A 47 -6.61 -5.54 -32.29
N PRO A 48 -7.48 -6.49 -32.71
CA PRO A 48 -7.36 -7.90 -32.33
C PRO A 48 -6.02 -8.54 -32.72
N ASP A 49 -5.52 -8.27 -33.93
CA ASP A 49 -4.27 -8.88 -34.42
C ASP A 49 -3.03 -8.36 -33.69
N VAL A 50 -3.03 -7.08 -33.32
CA VAL A 50 -1.91 -6.46 -32.58
C VAL A 50 -1.92 -6.95 -31.14
N PHE A 51 -3.09 -7.00 -30.52
CA PHE A 51 -3.26 -7.53 -29.18
C PHE A 51 -2.84 -8.99 -29.09
N ARG A 52 -3.29 -9.85 -30.02
CA ARG A 52 -2.89 -11.27 -30.01
C ARG A 52 -1.36 -11.45 -30.07
N ARG A 53 -0.68 -10.73 -30.97
CA ARG A 53 0.78 -10.76 -31.06
C ARG A 53 1.46 -10.25 -29.79
N ALA A 54 0.89 -9.22 -29.16
CA ALA A 54 1.36 -8.73 -27.88
C ALA A 54 1.19 -9.75 -26.76
N ALA A 55 -0.02 -10.30 -26.62
CA ALA A 55 -0.39 -11.31 -25.64
C ALA A 55 0.51 -12.55 -25.75
N ASP A 56 0.73 -13.06 -26.97
CA ASP A 56 1.66 -14.17 -27.22
C ASP A 56 3.09 -13.85 -26.76
N SER A 57 3.56 -12.62 -27.02
CA SER A 57 4.91 -12.19 -26.66
C SER A 57 5.12 -12.07 -25.15
N VAL A 58 4.07 -11.76 -24.39
CA VAL A 58 4.12 -11.63 -22.92
C VAL A 58 3.58 -12.87 -22.18
N GLY A 59 3.14 -13.90 -22.93
CA GLY A 59 2.58 -15.13 -22.36
C GLY A 59 1.24 -14.92 -21.65
N LEU A 60 0.36 -14.09 -22.21
CA LEU A 60 -1.03 -13.97 -21.77
C LEU A 60 -1.90 -15.00 -22.51
N VAL A 61 -2.63 -15.82 -21.74
CA VAL A 61 -3.59 -16.77 -22.30
C VAL A 61 -4.88 -16.01 -22.61
N GLU A 62 -5.37 -16.08 -23.86
CA GLU A 62 -6.64 -15.44 -24.26
C GLU A 62 -7.81 -16.04 -23.47
N GLU A 63 -8.25 -15.36 -22.41
CA GLU A 63 -9.53 -15.63 -21.74
C GLU A 63 -10.58 -14.63 -22.24
N SER A 64 -11.66 -15.17 -22.80
CA SER A 64 -12.72 -14.40 -23.44
C SER A 64 -13.69 -13.80 -22.40
N SER A 65 -13.26 -12.75 -21.68
CA SER A 65 -14.18 -11.84 -20.94
C SER A 65 -13.51 -10.62 -20.27
N ARG A 66 -12.23 -10.31 -20.54
CA ARG A 66 -11.53 -9.23 -19.83
C ARG A 66 -11.77 -7.86 -20.47
N SER A 67 -11.89 -6.83 -19.64
CA SER A 67 -11.95 -5.42 -20.04
C SER A 67 -10.59 -4.89 -20.46
N ASP A 68 -10.56 -3.82 -21.27
CA ASP A 68 -9.31 -3.17 -21.70
C ASP A 68 -8.44 -2.74 -20.51
N ALA A 69 -9.06 -2.30 -19.41
CA ALA A 69 -8.34 -1.89 -18.19
C ALA A 69 -7.61 -3.08 -17.54
N GLU A 70 -8.27 -4.23 -17.44
CA GLU A 70 -7.66 -5.46 -16.92
C GLU A 70 -6.51 -5.92 -17.83
N LEU A 71 -6.70 -5.86 -19.15
CA LEU A 71 -5.65 -6.22 -20.12
C LEU A 71 -4.43 -5.29 -20.04
N VAL A 72 -4.62 -3.98 -19.90
CA VAL A 72 -3.51 -3.03 -19.69
C VAL A 72 -2.74 -3.39 -18.42
N SER A 73 -3.45 -3.66 -17.33
CA SER A 73 -2.87 -4.03 -16.03
C SER A 73 -2.02 -5.30 -16.13
N ASP A 74 -2.56 -6.35 -16.75
CA ASP A 74 -1.89 -7.64 -16.95
C ASP A 74 -0.62 -7.52 -17.79
N ILE A 75 -0.69 -6.82 -18.92
CA ILE A 75 0.47 -6.58 -19.79
C ILE A 75 1.54 -5.78 -19.05
N THR A 76 1.13 -4.72 -18.34
CA THR A 76 2.04 -3.86 -17.56
C THR A 76 2.80 -4.69 -16.53
N TRP A 77 2.09 -5.53 -15.77
CA TRP A 77 2.69 -6.44 -14.80
C TRP A 77 3.65 -7.44 -15.43
N LYS A 78 3.26 -8.09 -16.54
CA LYS A 78 4.12 -9.05 -17.26
C LYS A 78 5.41 -8.42 -17.76
N LEU A 79 5.38 -7.15 -18.14
CA LEU A 79 6.55 -6.39 -18.55
C LEU A 79 7.45 -5.95 -17.36
N GLY A 80 7.08 -6.29 -16.13
CA GLY A 80 7.83 -5.97 -14.92
C GLY A 80 7.61 -4.55 -14.42
N PHE A 81 6.64 -3.82 -14.97
CA PHE A 81 6.24 -2.54 -14.40
C PHE A 81 5.41 -2.78 -13.14
N PRO A 82 5.52 -1.91 -12.12
CA PRO A 82 4.66 -1.99 -10.96
C PRO A 82 3.20 -1.88 -11.42
N LEU A 83 2.35 -2.79 -10.93
CA LEU A 83 0.91 -2.61 -11.04
C LEU A 83 0.55 -1.25 -10.46
N ASP A 84 -0.28 -0.48 -11.16
CA ASP A 84 -0.99 0.65 -10.56
C ASP A 84 -1.99 0.06 -9.56
N LEU A 85 -1.47 -0.26 -8.37
CA LEU A 85 -2.27 -0.62 -7.22
C LEU A 85 -3.10 0.61 -6.92
N ASP A 86 -4.40 0.50 -7.21
CA ASP A 86 -5.38 1.60 -7.25
C ASP A 86 -5.07 2.70 -6.23
N ASP A 87 -4.37 3.72 -6.75
CA ASP A 87 -3.73 4.78 -5.98
C ASP A 87 -4.68 5.96 -5.81
N ARG A 88 -5.96 5.78 -6.10
CA ARG A 88 -6.94 6.87 -6.09
C ARG A 88 -7.29 7.37 -4.69
N GLY A 89 -6.70 6.84 -3.62
CA GLY A 89 -6.96 7.27 -2.24
C GLY A 89 -8.45 7.35 -1.93
N ALA A 90 -8.95 8.55 -1.63
CA ALA A 90 -10.39 8.84 -1.46
C ALA A 90 -11.02 9.60 -2.64
N ALA A 91 -10.46 9.51 -3.86
CA ALA A 91 -10.94 10.25 -5.04
C ALA A 91 -12.41 9.97 -5.36
N ASP A 92 -12.80 8.70 -5.42
CA ASP A 92 -14.18 8.31 -5.72
C ASP A 92 -15.15 8.84 -4.65
N LEU A 93 -14.74 8.82 -3.38
CA LEU A 93 -15.51 9.41 -2.27
C LEU A 93 -15.66 10.92 -2.44
N ARG A 94 -14.59 11.63 -2.84
CA ARG A 94 -14.63 13.07 -3.09
C ARG A 94 -15.50 13.41 -4.30
N GLU A 95 -15.43 12.62 -5.38
CA GLU A 95 -16.27 12.79 -6.56
C GLU A 95 -17.75 12.62 -6.21
N ASN A 96 -18.10 11.51 -5.54
CA ASN A 96 -19.47 11.25 -5.09
C ASN A 96 -19.98 12.32 -4.10
N ALA A 97 -19.11 12.80 -3.21
CA ALA A 97 -19.43 13.87 -2.27
C ALA A 97 -19.71 15.20 -3.00
N ASN A 98 -18.91 15.53 -4.02
CA ASN A 98 -19.12 16.72 -4.85
C ASN A 98 -20.41 16.62 -5.67
N SER A 99 -20.68 15.48 -6.30
CA SER A 99 -21.93 15.27 -7.06
C SER A 99 -23.16 15.42 -6.17
N LEU A 100 -23.15 14.85 -4.96
CA LEU A 100 -24.26 15.02 -4.03
C LEU A 100 -24.37 16.46 -3.53
N ARG A 101 -23.24 17.13 -3.27
CA ARG A 101 -23.20 18.54 -2.83
C ARG A 101 -23.80 19.45 -3.88
N GLU A 102 -23.42 19.29 -5.14
CA GLU A 102 -23.95 20.07 -6.27
C GLU A 102 -25.47 19.94 -6.35
N ALA A 103 -25.97 18.70 -6.36
CA ALA A 103 -27.41 18.43 -6.39
C ALA A 103 -28.16 18.99 -5.16
N ALA A 104 -27.54 18.89 -3.97
CA ALA A 104 -28.14 19.40 -2.74
C ALA A 104 -28.15 20.95 -2.69
N SER A 105 -27.16 21.60 -3.30
CA SER A 105 -26.99 23.06 -3.27
C SER A 105 -27.91 23.78 -4.26
N GLU A 106 -28.37 23.10 -5.31
CA GLU A 106 -29.23 23.69 -6.35
C GLU A 106 -30.62 24.10 -5.84
N PHE A 107 -31.12 23.46 -4.77
CA PHE A 107 -32.49 23.66 -4.29
C PHE A 107 -32.53 23.94 -2.79
N SER A 108 -33.30 24.97 -2.39
CA SER A 108 -33.57 25.26 -0.97
C SER A 108 -34.67 24.38 -0.37
N HIS A 109 -35.50 23.75 -1.22
CA HIS A 109 -36.58 22.85 -0.81
C HIS A 109 -36.64 21.65 -1.76
N TYR A 110 -36.81 20.45 -1.22
CA TYR A 110 -36.79 19.21 -2.00
C TYR A 110 -38.19 18.66 -2.26
N GLY A 111 -38.70 18.94 -3.47
CA GLY A 111 -39.87 18.27 -4.03
C GLY A 111 -39.60 16.81 -4.39
N GLN A 112 -40.61 16.06 -4.84
CA GLN A 112 -40.47 14.63 -5.13
C GLN A 112 -39.37 14.32 -6.15
N GLU A 113 -39.19 15.17 -7.16
CA GLU A 113 -38.18 14.95 -8.19
C GLU A 113 -36.76 15.21 -7.67
N GLN A 114 -36.56 16.29 -6.91
CA GLN A 114 -35.28 16.56 -6.25
C GLN A 114 -34.90 15.45 -5.28
N GLN A 115 -35.87 14.94 -4.52
CA GLN A 115 -35.64 13.81 -3.62
C GLN A 115 -35.22 12.55 -4.39
N ARG A 116 -35.76 12.29 -5.59
CA ARG A 116 -35.34 11.14 -6.41
C ARG A 116 -33.89 11.28 -6.87
N ILE A 117 -33.48 12.47 -7.31
CA ILE A 117 -32.10 12.74 -7.72
C ILE A 117 -31.15 12.49 -6.55
N LEU A 118 -31.39 13.10 -5.39
CA LEU A 118 -30.56 12.91 -4.20
C LEU A 118 -30.48 11.44 -3.76
N ARG A 119 -31.61 10.71 -3.83
CA ARG A 119 -31.67 9.26 -3.54
C ARG A 119 -30.91 8.39 -4.54
N SER A 120 -30.78 8.82 -5.79
CA SER A 120 -29.97 8.09 -6.78
C SER A 120 -28.47 8.27 -6.57
N LEU A 121 -28.05 9.40 -5.98
CA LEU A 121 -26.64 9.72 -5.73
C LEU A 121 -26.16 9.20 -4.37
N SER A 122 -27.04 9.14 -3.38
CA SER A 122 -26.66 8.78 -2.00
C SER A 122 -26.00 7.40 -1.84
N PRO A 123 -26.42 6.32 -2.53
CA PRO A 123 -25.81 5.00 -2.33
C PRO A 123 -24.32 5.00 -2.71
N ASN A 124 -23.95 5.67 -3.81
CA ASN A 124 -22.54 5.73 -4.25
C ASN A 124 -21.66 6.45 -3.22
N LEU A 125 -22.17 7.53 -2.62
CA LEU A 125 -21.47 8.24 -1.55
C LEU A 125 -21.24 7.34 -0.32
N PHE A 126 -22.28 6.66 0.16
CA PHE A 126 -22.15 5.87 1.38
C PHE A 126 -21.36 4.58 1.18
N VAL A 127 -21.43 3.96 0.00
CA VAL A 127 -20.58 2.81 -0.36
C VAL A 127 -19.11 3.23 -0.42
N SER A 128 -18.78 4.33 -1.10
CA SER A 128 -17.40 4.83 -1.15
C SER A 128 -16.90 5.30 0.22
N LEU A 129 -17.78 5.80 1.10
CA LEU A 129 -17.46 6.11 2.48
C LEU A 129 -17.14 4.85 3.29
N GLU A 130 -18.00 3.82 3.23
CA GLU A 130 -17.77 2.54 3.91
C GLU A 130 -16.44 1.93 3.47
N GLU A 131 -16.15 1.91 2.16
CA GLU A 131 -14.88 1.40 1.65
C GLU A 131 -13.67 2.20 2.15
N THR A 132 -13.75 3.54 2.13
CA THR A 132 -12.66 4.41 2.59
C THR A 132 -12.39 4.24 4.08
N LEU A 133 -13.45 4.18 4.90
CA LEU A 133 -13.35 3.97 6.34
C LEU A 133 -12.83 2.57 6.68
N ASP A 134 -13.28 1.53 5.98
CA ASP A 134 -12.75 0.17 6.13
C ASP A 134 -11.26 0.14 5.81
N ARG A 135 -10.85 0.66 4.63
CA ARG A 135 -9.44 0.72 4.21
C ARG A 135 -8.57 1.45 5.24
N ALA A 136 -9.02 2.60 5.74
CA ALA A 136 -8.29 3.39 6.72
C ALA A 136 -8.22 2.72 8.10
N LEU A 137 -9.34 2.20 8.61
CA LEU A 137 -9.38 1.53 9.92
C LEU A 137 -8.51 0.27 9.92
N VAL A 138 -8.62 -0.54 8.87
CA VAL A 138 -7.85 -1.77 8.68
C VAL A 138 -6.36 -1.46 8.64
N PHE A 139 -5.98 -0.47 7.84
CA PHE A 139 -4.58 -0.07 7.75
C PHE A 139 -4.08 0.50 9.07
N ALA A 140 -4.82 1.40 9.72
CA ALA A 140 -4.43 1.96 11.01
C ALA A 140 -4.25 0.88 12.09
N CYS A 141 -5.16 -0.10 12.14
CA CYS A 141 -5.06 -1.22 13.08
C CYS A 141 -3.83 -2.07 12.78
N TRP A 142 -3.64 -2.50 11.53
CA TRP A 142 -2.47 -3.28 11.13
C TRP A 142 -1.15 -2.54 11.39
N LEU A 143 -1.10 -1.26 11.01
CA LEU A 143 0.06 -0.38 11.18
C LEU A 143 0.48 -0.25 12.64
N THR A 144 -0.47 -0.24 13.57
CA THR A 144 -0.19 0.08 14.98
C THR A 144 -0.19 -1.13 15.90
N ALA A 145 -0.88 -2.21 15.52
CA ALA A 145 -1.12 -3.37 16.37
C ALA A 145 -0.45 -4.68 15.91
N VAL A 146 -0.04 -4.78 14.64
CA VAL A 146 0.52 -6.03 14.07
C VAL A 146 2.02 -5.90 13.88
N ASP A 147 2.80 -6.89 14.34
CA ASP A 147 4.27 -6.86 14.27
C ASP A 147 4.79 -6.96 12.82
N GLN A 148 5.07 -5.83 12.16
CA GLN A 148 5.51 -5.83 10.77
C GLN A 148 6.93 -6.37 10.57
N TRP A 149 7.74 -6.43 11.63
CA TRP A 149 9.08 -7.03 11.57
C TRP A 149 9.00 -8.55 11.42
N MET A 150 8.00 -9.17 12.06
CA MET A 150 7.75 -10.61 11.97
C MET A 150 6.83 -11.00 10.81
N GLY A 151 6.26 -9.99 10.12
CA GLY A 151 5.43 -10.19 8.93
C GLY A 151 6.18 -10.90 7.79
N LYS A 152 5.44 -11.69 7.00
CA LYS A 152 5.96 -12.41 5.84
C LYS A 152 5.10 -12.14 4.60
N PRO A 153 5.66 -11.47 3.57
CA PRO A 153 6.88 -10.65 3.58
C PRO A 153 6.81 -9.48 4.58
N ARG A 154 7.99 -9.00 5.01
CA ARG A 154 8.10 -7.87 5.95
C ARG A 154 7.58 -6.58 5.31
N PHE A 155 7.06 -5.68 6.15
CA PHE A 155 6.63 -4.34 5.75
C PHE A 155 5.70 -4.29 4.53
N THR A 156 4.93 -5.35 4.30
CA THR A 156 3.99 -5.46 3.19
C THR A 156 2.57 -5.48 3.74
N PHE A 157 1.73 -4.59 3.25
CA PHE A 157 0.34 -4.46 3.66
C PHE A 157 -0.56 -5.31 2.78
N PHE A 158 -1.06 -6.41 3.33
CA PHE A 158 -2.08 -7.25 2.71
C PHE A 158 -3.45 -6.93 3.30
N ARG A 159 -4.31 -6.25 2.53
CA ARG A 159 -5.61 -5.74 3.00
C ARG A 159 -6.47 -6.81 3.66
N ASP A 160 -6.58 -7.99 3.05
CA ASP A 160 -7.47 -9.05 3.54
C ASP A 160 -6.99 -9.70 4.83
N GLU A 161 -5.67 -9.84 5.03
CA GLU A 161 -5.12 -10.33 6.29
C GLU A 161 -5.29 -9.29 7.40
N ALA A 162 -4.99 -8.03 7.07
CA ALA A 162 -5.16 -6.91 7.98
C ALA A 162 -6.63 -6.75 8.41
N ARG A 163 -7.60 -7.03 7.52
CA ARG A 163 -9.04 -7.05 7.85
C ARG A 163 -9.36 -8.09 8.91
N ARG A 164 -8.88 -9.32 8.74
CA ARG A 164 -9.07 -10.39 9.74
C ARG A 164 -8.42 -10.05 11.07
N ASP A 165 -7.23 -9.48 11.05
CA ASP A 165 -6.55 -9.02 12.26
C ASP A 165 -7.32 -7.90 12.96
N THR A 166 -7.81 -6.91 12.20
CA THR A 166 -8.63 -5.81 12.72
C THR A 166 -9.90 -6.35 13.37
N ALA A 167 -10.60 -7.26 12.70
CA ALA A 167 -11.81 -7.87 13.23
C ALA A 167 -11.54 -8.63 14.53
N ARG A 168 -10.45 -9.41 14.58
CA ARG A 168 -10.02 -10.15 15.77
C ARG A 168 -9.67 -9.20 16.93
N ILE A 169 -8.84 -8.19 16.68
CA ILE A 169 -8.33 -7.27 17.70
C ILE A 169 -9.48 -6.43 18.28
N LEU A 170 -10.22 -5.74 17.41
CA LEU A 170 -11.25 -4.79 17.85
C LEU A 170 -12.46 -5.49 18.46
N SER A 171 -12.95 -6.59 17.87
CA SER A 171 -14.08 -7.33 18.45
C SER A 171 -13.72 -7.92 19.82
N SER A 172 -12.51 -8.46 19.97
CA SER A 172 -12.03 -9.00 21.25
C SER A 172 -11.90 -7.91 22.32
N TYR A 173 -11.41 -6.73 21.94
CA TYR A 173 -11.29 -5.59 22.86
C TYR A 173 -12.67 -5.05 23.25
N SER A 174 -13.58 -4.89 22.28
CA SER A 174 -14.94 -4.40 22.50
C SER A 174 -15.70 -5.32 23.46
N ALA A 175 -15.61 -6.64 23.26
CA ALA A 175 -16.24 -7.64 24.13
C ALA A 175 -15.76 -7.54 25.60
N ARG A 176 -14.49 -7.20 25.83
CA ARG A 176 -13.94 -6.99 27.20
C ARG A 176 -14.51 -5.75 27.88
N LYS A 177 -14.98 -4.75 27.12
CA LYS A 177 -15.57 -3.52 27.66
C LYS A 177 -17.08 -3.58 27.88
N GLY A 178 -17.75 -4.64 27.43
CA GLY A 178 -19.19 -4.83 27.62
C GLY A 178 -20.09 -4.19 26.55
N ASP A 179 -19.56 -3.32 25.69
CA ASP A 179 -20.23 -2.83 24.47
C ASP A 179 -19.69 -3.63 23.28
N ALA A 180 -20.37 -4.71 22.88
CA ALA A 180 -19.88 -5.62 21.85
C ALA A 180 -20.13 -5.09 20.43
N VAL A 181 -19.22 -4.24 19.93
CA VAL A 181 -19.13 -3.96 18.50
C VAL A 181 -18.42 -5.13 17.83
N THR A 182 -19.09 -5.74 16.85
CA THR A 182 -18.56 -6.89 16.10
C THR A 182 -18.13 -6.43 14.72
N PHE A 183 -16.92 -6.84 14.33
CA PHE A 183 -16.34 -6.57 13.03
C PHE A 183 -16.27 -7.85 12.22
N ASN A 184 -16.60 -7.78 10.94
CA ASN A 184 -16.49 -8.86 9.99
C ASN A 184 -15.10 -8.87 9.34
N GLY A 185 -14.39 -10.00 9.45
CA GLY A 185 -13.07 -10.20 8.85
C GLY A 185 -13.08 -10.30 7.32
N ASP A 186 -14.23 -10.53 6.70
CA ASP A 186 -14.41 -10.60 5.24
C ASP A 186 -14.71 -9.22 4.62
N GLY A 187 -14.70 -8.15 5.41
CA GLY A 187 -14.86 -6.76 4.93
C GLY A 187 -16.30 -6.28 4.76
N VAL A 188 -17.31 -7.07 5.13
CA VAL A 188 -18.73 -6.66 5.08
C VAL A 188 -19.13 -5.92 6.35
N ASN A 189 -18.45 -4.80 6.64
CA ASN A 189 -18.72 -3.95 7.79
C ASN A 189 -19.62 -2.78 7.39
N THR A 190 -20.68 -2.52 8.16
CA THR A 190 -21.54 -1.36 7.96
C THR A 190 -20.90 -0.09 8.54
N LEU A 191 -21.45 1.08 8.22
CA LEU A 191 -20.97 2.36 8.77
C LEU A 191 -20.82 2.39 10.29
N PHE A 192 -21.74 1.79 11.07
CA PHE A 192 -21.71 1.91 12.52
C PHE A 192 -20.43 1.30 13.13
N PRO A 193 -20.08 0.02 12.90
CA PRO A 193 -18.80 -0.53 13.33
C PRO A 193 -17.59 0.26 12.83
N LEU A 194 -17.61 0.72 11.58
CA LEU A 194 -16.50 1.48 10.99
C LEU A 194 -16.27 2.82 11.70
N ILE A 195 -17.34 3.58 11.97
CA ILE A 195 -17.28 4.87 12.68
C ILE A 195 -16.79 4.65 14.12
N SER A 196 -17.36 3.69 14.84
CA SER A 196 -16.98 3.39 16.22
C SER A 196 -15.58 2.77 16.33
N GLY A 197 -15.12 2.09 15.28
CA GLY A 197 -13.86 1.36 15.23
C GLY A 197 -12.63 2.24 15.46
N PHE A 198 -12.61 3.48 14.97
CA PHE A 198 -11.48 4.39 15.20
C PHE A 198 -11.33 4.75 16.69
N GLY A 199 -12.44 5.07 17.37
CA GLY A 199 -12.46 5.33 18.81
C GLY A 199 -12.10 4.09 19.65
N LEU A 200 -12.53 2.89 19.21
CA LEU A 200 -12.14 1.62 19.82
C LEU A 200 -10.65 1.35 19.66
N LEU A 201 -10.09 1.55 18.47
CA LEU A 201 -8.66 1.41 18.21
C LEU A 201 -7.84 2.38 19.07
N ALA A 202 -8.26 3.64 19.17
CA ALA A 202 -7.61 4.61 20.05
C ALA A 202 -7.57 4.13 21.51
N SER A 203 -8.71 3.65 22.02
CA SER A 203 -8.82 3.13 23.38
C SER A 203 -7.98 1.87 23.60
N TYR A 204 -7.93 0.99 22.61
CA TYR A 204 -7.09 -0.20 22.62
C TYR A 204 -5.60 0.19 22.73
N LEU A 205 -5.14 1.09 21.86
CA LEU A 205 -3.74 1.53 21.83
C LEU A 205 -3.30 2.22 23.12
N GLU A 206 -4.16 3.04 23.72
CA GLU A 206 -3.88 3.63 25.05
C GLU A 206 -3.75 2.53 26.11
N SER A 207 -4.69 1.58 26.17
CA SER A 207 -4.66 0.53 27.20
C SER A 207 -3.45 -0.41 27.07
N GLU A 208 -2.99 -0.66 25.85
CA GLU A 208 -1.79 -1.47 25.62
C GLU A 208 -0.50 -0.67 25.84
N ALA A 209 -0.55 0.66 25.72
CA ALA A 209 0.58 1.53 26.03
C ALA A 209 0.85 1.68 27.53
N ASP A 210 -0.13 1.37 28.40
CA ASP A 210 0.05 1.28 29.84
C ASP A 210 0.87 0.04 30.27
N GLN A 211 1.10 -0.91 29.35
CA GLN A 211 1.84 -2.16 29.60
C GLN A 211 2.96 -2.37 28.58
N PRO A 212 3.93 -1.44 28.46
CA PRO A 212 4.95 -1.50 27.40
C PRO A 212 5.84 -2.75 27.50
N ASP A 213 6.09 -3.23 28.72
CA ASP A 213 6.98 -4.37 28.98
C ASP A 213 6.49 -5.68 28.35
N LYS A 214 5.16 -5.84 28.22
CA LYS A 214 4.52 -7.00 27.55
C LYS A 214 4.93 -7.14 26.09
N TYR A 215 5.31 -6.02 25.47
CA TYR A 215 5.60 -5.94 24.04
C TYR A 215 7.08 -5.83 23.73
N GLN A 216 7.95 -5.85 24.73
CA GLN A 216 9.39 -5.83 24.49
C GLN A 216 9.81 -7.01 23.61
N ARG A 217 10.61 -6.70 22.59
CA ARG A 217 11.17 -7.71 21.71
C ARG A 217 12.30 -8.44 22.42
N ALA A 218 12.37 -9.76 22.23
CA ALA A 218 13.48 -10.54 22.75
C ALA A 218 14.77 -10.16 22.00
N GLN A 219 15.92 -10.17 22.69
CA GLN A 219 17.20 -9.82 22.09
C GLN A 219 17.56 -10.71 20.89
N SER A 220 17.12 -11.98 20.91
CA SER A 220 17.30 -12.94 19.81
C SER A 220 16.58 -12.54 18.51
N ASP A 221 15.55 -11.71 18.59
CA ASP A 221 14.77 -11.27 17.42
C ASP A 221 15.37 -9.98 16.79
N ILE A 222 16.35 -9.36 17.45
CA ILE A 222 17.04 -8.14 17.01
C ILE A 222 18.29 -8.56 16.22
N PRO A 223 18.52 -8.03 15.01
CA PRO A 223 19.73 -8.35 14.25
C PRO A 223 21.01 -7.94 14.99
N GLU A 224 22.01 -8.82 15.00
CA GLU A 224 23.28 -8.63 15.72
C GLU A 224 23.99 -7.32 15.39
N ALA A 225 23.90 -6.86 14.14
CA ALA A 225 24.50 -5.61 13.68
C ALA A 225 24.04 -4.36 14.46
N PHE A 226 22.88 -4.39 15.13
CA PHE A 226 22.39 -3.28 15.97
C PHE A 226 22.95 -3.31 17.39
N GLY A 227 23.62 -4.38 17.80
CA GLY A 227 24.30 -4.49 19.10
C GLY A 227 25.74 -3.97 19.11
N GLU A 228 26.31 -3.66 17.94
CA GLU A 228 27.73 -3.30 17.78
C GLU A 228 28.01 -1.79 17.84
N SER A 229 26.99 -0.94 17.74
CA SER A 229 27.15 0.52 17.66
C SER A 229 26.00 1.29 18.31
N ASP A 230 26.34 2.28 19.13
CA ASP A 230 25.38 3.22 19.74
C ASP A 230 24.89 4.29 18.77
N LEU A 231 25.46 4.38 17.56
CA LEU A 231 25.11 5.40 16.58
C LEU A 231 23.81 5.11 15.84
N ILE A 232 23.39 3.84 15.77
CA ILE A 232 22.23 3.40 15.01
C ILE A 232 21.33 2.54 15.90
N ALA A 233 20.12 3.03 16.16
CA ALA A 233 19.11 2.29 16.89
C ALA A 233 18.27 1.41 15.97
N PHE A 234 17.91 0.23 16.45
CA PHE A 234 16.90 -0.62 15.81
C PHE A 234 15.50 -0.03 15.96
N GLY A 235 14.78 0.17 14.86
CA GLY A 235 13.49 0.87 14.85
C GLY A 235 12.29 0.08 15.40
N TYR A 236 12.43 -1.22 15.69
CA TYR A 236 11.31 -2.09 16.08
C TYR A 236 11.55 -2.80 17.42
N GLN A 237 11.96 -2.06 18.44
CA GLN A 237 12.24 -2.59 19.78
C GLN A 237 11.02 -3.23 20.47
N SER A 238 9.82 -2.79 20.10
CA SER A 238 8.55 -3.36 20.53
C SER A 238 7.89 -4.18 19.42
N LYS A 239 7.25 -5.28 19.80
CA LYS A 239 6.34 -6.07 18.96
C LYS A 239 5.03 -5.36 18.67
N LEU A 240 4.68 -4.34 19.48
CA LEU A 240 3.56 -3.44 19.23
C LEU A 240 4.08 -2.17 18.53
N PRO A 241 3.89 -2.03 17.20
CA PRO A 241 4.49 -0.95 16.41
C PRO A 241 4.18 0.46 16.92
N PHE A 242 2.98 0.65 17.49
CA PHE A 242 2.59 1.90 18.12
C PHE A 242 3.63 2.40 19.13
N LEU A 243 4.24 1.51 19.91
CA LEU A 243 5.23 1.85 20.94
C LEU A 243 6.61 2.21 20.38
N ASN A 244 6.88 1.90 19.11
CA ASN A 244 8.12 2.30 18.44
C ASN A 244 8.07 3.76 17.95
N CYS A 245 6.89 4.38 17.94
CA CYS A 245 6.69 5.77 17.54
C CYS A 245 7.01 6.74 18.69
N SER A 246 7.37 7.98 18.35
CA SER A 246 7.55 9.05 19.32
C SER A 246 6.29 9.28 20.15
N THR A 247 6.44 9.69 21.41
CA THR A 247 5.28 10.00 22.30
C THR A 247 4.35 11.04 21.69
N GLU A 248 4.91 12.02 20.98
CA GLU A 248 4.12 13.05 20.29
C GLU A 248 3.32 12.45 19.12
N SER A 249 3.94 11.65 18.25
CA SER A 249 3.23 10.95 17.17
C SER A 249 2.13 10.01 17.70
N ARG A 250 2.41 9.30 18.81
CA ARG A 250 1.42 8.44 19.48
C ARG A 250 0.22 9.24 19.95
N ARG A 251 0.46 10.34 20.68
CA ARG A 251 -0.60 11.22 21.18
C ARG A 251 -1.44 11.80 20.05
N ARG A 252 -0.79 12.28 18.99
CA ARG A 252 -1.48 12.80 17.80
C ARG A 252 -2.34 11.73 17.13
N LEU A 253 -1.80 10.53 16.89
CA LEU A 253 -2.59 9.43 16.31
C LEU A 253 -3.87 9.17 17.11
N ILE A 254 -3.76 9.04 18.44
CA ILE A 254 -4.92 8.82 19.33
C ILE A 254 -5.96 9.95 19.18
N GLN A 255 -5.50 11.20 19.10
CA GLN A 255 -6.37 12.35 18.91
C GLN A 255 -7.07 12.31 17.55
N GLU A 256 -6.36 11.99 16.47
CA GLU A 256 -6.93 11.89 15.12
C GLU A 256 -7.96 10.76 15.01
N LEU A 257 -7.64 9.56 15.53
CA LEU A 257 -8.58 8.43 15.55
C LEU A 257 -9.89 8.79 16.27
N ARG A 258 -9.80 9.50 17.40
CA ARG A 258 -10.99 10.00 18.11
C ARG A 258 -11.70 11.13 17.37
N ALA A 259 -10.96 11.98 16.66
CA ALA A 259 -11.55 13.05 15.84
C ALA A 259 -12.41 12.45 14.72
N VAL A 260 -11.93 11.43 14.03
CA VAL A 260 -12.68 10.73 12.97
C VAL A 260 -14.04 10.22 13.48
N SER A 261 -14.08 9.47 14.58
CA SER A 261 -15.35 8.98 15.13
C SER A 261 -16.29 10.12 15.54
N ARG A 262 -15.76 11.20 16.13
CA ARG A 262 -16.55 12.35 16.57
C ARG A 262 -17.12 13.15 15.40
N GLU A 263 -16.31 13.45 14.39
CA GLU A 263 -16.75 14.21 13.20
C GLU A 263 -17.88 13.47 12.47
N LEU A 264 -17.75 12.16 12.24
CA LEU A 264 -18.80 11.37 11.59
C LEU A 264 -20.06 11.23 12.47
N SER A 265 -19.91 11.12 13.79
CA SER A 265 -21.08 11.05 14.68
C SER A 265 -21.83 12.39 14.72
N ASN A 266 -21.09 13.50 14.86
CA ASN A 266 -21.65 14.85 14.91
C ASN A 266 -22.25 15.30 13.58
N GLY A 267 -21.68 14.84 12.46
CA GLY A 267 -22.21 15.09 11.11
C GLY A 267 -23.52 14.37 10.80
N GLY A 268 -24.04 13.54 11.72
CA GLY A 268 -25.33 12.87 11.54
C GLY A 268 -25.36 11.84 10.40
N ILE A 269 -24.20 11.27 10.03
CA ILE A 269 -24.03 10.41 8.84
C ILE A 269 -25.06 9.29 8.79
N SER A 270 -25.26 8.57 9.91
CA SER A 270 -26.23 7.47 9.98
C SER A 270 -27.67 7.95 9.82
N ALA A 271 -28.03 9.11 10.37
CA ALA A 271 -29.38 9.66 10.27
C ALA A 271 -29.67 10.13 8.84
N VAL A 272 -28.73 10.84 8.21
CA VAL A 272 -28.86 11.32 6.84
C VAL A 272 -28.92 10.15 5.86
N ARG A 273 -28.04 9.15 6.00
CA ARG A 273 -28.10 7.92 5.19
C ARG A 273 -29.46 7.25 5.26
N ASN A 274 -29.94 6.97 6.47
CA ASN A 274 -31.20 6.26 6.67
C ASN A 274 -32.39 7.04 6.08
N SER A 275 -32.40 8.38 6.22
CA SER A 275 -33.48 9.23 5.70
C SER A 275 -33.43 9.40 4.17
N LEU A 276 -32.25 9.31 3.55
CA LEU A 276 -32.11 9.28 2.10
C LEU A 276 -32.55 7.90 1.55
N GLU A 277 -32.06 6.81 2.11
CA GLU A 277 -32.31 5.45 1.60
C GLU A 277 -33.74 4.95 1.87
N HIS A 278 -34.39 5.37 2.96
CA HIS A 278 -35.72 4.89 3.32
C HIS A 278 -36.83 5.89 3.00
N HIS A 279 -37.94 5.40 2.43
CA HIS A 279 -39.14 6.20 2.17
C HIS A 279 -39.96 6.55 3.44
N LYS A 280 -39.60 5.99 4.60
CA LYS A 280 -40.33 6.16 5.86
C LYS A 280 -39.58 7.14 6.75
N GLY A 281 -39.91 8.43 6.67
CA GLY A 281 -39.32 9.46 7.52
C GLY A 281 -39.43 10.86 6.92
N SER A 282 -39.02 11.87 7.68
CA SER A 282 -38.77 13.21 7.16
C SER A 282 -37.53 13.18 6.27
N PHE A 283 -37.65 13.69 5.05
CA PHE A 283 -36.49 13.87 4.18
C PHE A 283 -35.53 14.89 4.80
N PRO A 284 -34.20 14.66 4.77
CA PRO A 284 -33.25 15.57 5.41
C PRO A 284 -33.28 16.93 4.73
N SER A 285 -33.11 17.97 5.53
CA SER A 285 -32.95 19.35 5.07
C SER A 285 -31.64 19.53 4.31
N GLN A 286 -31.57 20.60 3.51
CA GLN A 286 -30.34 20.96 2.79
C GLN A 286 -29.15 21.11 3.75
N GLU A 287 -29.36 21.75 4.90
CA GLU A 287 -28.32 21.96 5.91
C GLU A 287 -27.81 20.62 6.47
N GLU A 288 -28.69 19.67 6.77
CA GLU A 288 -28.29 18.34 7.26
C GLU A 288 -27.46 17.58 6.23
N ILE A 289 -27.85 17.63 4.95
CA ILE A 289 -27.09 16.99 3.86
C ILE A 289 -25.71 17.64 3.72
N LEU A 290 -25.64 18.98 3.66
CA LEU A 290 -24.37 19.69 3.50
C LEU A 290 -23.44 19.47 4.69
N ASN A 291 -23.96 19.52 5.93
CA ASN A 291 -23.19 19.22 7.14
C ASN A 291 -22.64 17.78 7.13
N CYS A 292 -23.44 16.81 6.67
CA CYS A 292 -23.01 15.42 6.48
C CYS A 292 -21.85 15.33 5.47
N ILE A 293 -21.97 15.98 4.31
CA ILE A 293 -20.92 15.99 3.29
C ILE A 293 -19.66 16.69 3.81
N ASP A 294 -19.79 17.83 4.49
CA ASP A 294 -18.67 18.55 5.09
C ASP A 294 -17.92 17.70 6.12
N ALA A 295 -18.64 16.94 6.96
CA ALA A 295 -18.04 16.02 7.91
C ALA A 295 -17.27 14.88 7.21
N ILE A 296 -17.82 14.32 6.12
CA ILE A 296 -17.13 13.31 5.30
C ILE A 296 -15.84 13.90 4.72
N THR A 297 -15.89 15.08 4.10
CA THR A 297 -14.71 15.71 3.50
C THR A 297 -13.62 15.97 4.54
N ARG A 298 -13.99 16.52 5.71
CA ARG A 298 -13.01 16.74 6.81
C ARG A 298 -12.37 15.45 7.26
N VAL A 299 -13.15 14.37 7.41
CA VAL A 299 -12.61 13.07 7.79
C VAL A 299 -11.63 12.55 6.73
N CYS A 300 -11.95 12.65 5.45
CA CYS A 300 -11.00 12.29 4.39
C CYS A 300 -9.68 13.07 4.52
N ASP A 301 -9.76 14.39 4.70
CA ASP A 301 -8.57 15.23 4.86
C ASP A 301 -7.74 14.83 6.10
N LEU A 302 -8.39 14.48 7.22
CA LEU A 302 -7.72 13.98 8.42
C LEU A 302 -7.02 12.63 8.18
N LEU A 303 -7.74 11.67 7.57
CA LEU A 303 -7.22 10.32 7.32
C LEU A 303 -6.01 10.35 6.38
N GLU A 304 -6.10 11.12 5.30
CA GLU A 304 -5.05 11.24 4.31
C GLU A 304 -3.88 12.10 4.81
N GLY A 305 -4.18 13.23 5.47
CA GLY A 305 -3.18 14.14 5.99
C GLY A 305 -2.28 13.52 7.06
N PHE A 306 -2.83 12.61 7.88
CA PHE A 306 -2.04 11.84 8.83
C PHE A 306 -1.33 10.62 8.19
N GLY A 307 -1.86 10.10 7.08
CA GLY A 307 -1.37 8.88 6.42
C GLY A 307 -1.94 7.58 6.99
N ILE A 308 -3.11 7.63 7.65
CA ILE A 308 -3.86 6.42 8.06
C ILE A 308 -4.78 5.88 6.98
N LEU A 309 -5.09 6.67 5.94
CA LEU A 309 -5.52 6.10 4.67
C LEU A 309 -4.25 5.63 3.92
N PRO A 310 -4.10 4.33 3.61
CA PRO A 310 -2.93 3.84 2.90
C PRO A 310 -2.95 4.37 1.47
N MET A 311 -2.07 5.31 1.13
CA MET A 311 -1.93 5.89 -0.22
C MET A 311 -0.56 5.57 -0.76
N VAL A 312 -0.46 5.34 -2.06
CA VAL A 312 0.82 4.98 -2.67
C VAL A 312 1.52 6.27 -3.10
N PHE A 313 2.79 6.34 -2.79
CA PHE A 313 3.65 7.46 -3.07
C PHE A 313 4.73 7.03 -4.05
N ARG A 314 4.92 7.83 -5.10
CA ARG A 314 5.95 7.62 -6.13
C ARG A 314 7.10 8.58 -5.90
N LEU A 315 8.33 8.11 -6.12
CA LEU A 315 9.50 8.97 -5.98
C LEU A 315 9.49 10.03 -7.08
N SER A 316 9.35 11.30 -6.72
CA SER A 316 9.34 12.42 -7.66
C SER A 316 10.72 13.06 -7.82
N SER A 317 11.51 13.14 -6.74
CA SER A 317 12.88 13.62 -6.82
C SER A 317 13.78 13.10 -5.70
N PHE A 318 15.08 13.11 -5.96
CA PHE A 318 16.13 12.77 -5.01
C PHE A 318 17.22 13.82 -5.09
N THR A 319 17.59 14.40 -3.94
CA THR A 319 18.72 15.32 -3.83
C THR A 319 19.70 14.80 -2.81
N ARG A 320 20.99 14.94 -3.09
CA ARG A 320 22.08 14.56 -2.19
C ARG A 320 23.17 15.62 -2.22
N ASP A 321 23.65 16.03 -1.07
CA ASP A 321 24.75 16.99 -0.95
C ASP A 321 26.12 16.29 -0.87
N SER A 322 27.18 17.11 -0.84
CA SER A 322 28.57 16.65 -0.73
C SER A 322 28.87 15.92 0.58
N GLU A 323 28.11 16.20 1.64
CA GLU A 323 28.25 15.57 2.96
C GLU A 323 27.48 14.25 3.05
N GLY A 324 26.79 13.86 1.98
CA GLY A 324 26.05 12.62 1.88
C GLY A 324 24.67 12.66 2.53
N ARG A 325 24.19 13.83 2.98
CA ARG A 325 22.79 14.01 3.39
C ARG A 325 21.94 14.01 2.14
N ALA A 326 20.78 13.38 2.22
CA ALA A 326 19.88 13.26 1.09
C ALA A 326 18.43 13.53 1.50
N VAL A 327 17.62 13.92 0.52
CA VAL A 327 16.17 14.06 0.70
C VAL A 327 15.49 13.33 -0.45
N TYR A 328 14.68 12.34 -0.09
CA TYR A 328 13.77 11.70 -1.02
C TYR A 328 12.44 12.44 -0.97
N THR A 329 11.96 12.88 -2.12
CA THR A 329 10.68 13.55 -2.27
C THR A 329 9.74 12.62 -3.00
N TYR A 330 8.60 12.35 -2.40
CA TYR A 330 7.55 11.52 -2.96
C TYR A 330 6.28 12.33 -3.20
N GLU A 331 5.49 11.88 -4.16
CA GLU A 331 4.22 12.48 -4.55
C GLU A 331 3.15 11.40 -4.69
N ASP A 332 1.92 11.70 -4.24
CA ASP A 332 0.76 10.83 -4.43
C ASP A 332 -0.12 11.28 -5.61
N TYR A 333 -1.21 10.56 -5.88
CA TYR A 333 -2.17 10.87 -6.95
C TYR A 333 -2.78 12.28 -6.89
N SER A 334 -2.80 12.91 -5.70
CA SER A 334 -3.40 14.23 -5.47
C SER A 334 -2.38 15.37 -5.50
N GLY A 335 -1.11 15.04 -5.80
CA GLY A 335 0.00 15.99 -5.81
C GLY A 335 0.52 16.34 -4.42
N ARG A 336 0.14 15.59 -3.37
CA ARG A 336 0.71 15.82 -2.04
C ARG A 336 2.12 15.30 -1.99
N VAL A 337 2.98 16.13 -1.42
CA VAL A 337 4.41 15.87 -1.37
C VAL A 337 4.85 15.49 0.04
N VAL A 338 5.56 14.37 0.16
CA VAL A 338 6.23 13.94 1.40
C VAL A 338 7.73 13.94 1.18
N ARG A 339 8.46 14.55 2.12
CA ARG A 339 9.93 14.63 2.10
C ARG A 339 10.53 13.81 3.23
N ILE A 340 11.41 12.88 2.88
CA ILE A 340 12.08 12.01 3.83
C ILE A 340 13.58 12.32 3.81
N PRO A 341 14.08 13.05 4.81
CA PRO A 341 15.51 13.30 4.96
C PRO A 341 16.25 12.06 5.46
N VAL A 342 17.47 11.86 4.95
CA VAL A 342 18.43 10.82 5.37
C VAL A 342 19.83 11.43 5.54
N PRO A 343 20.70 10.89 6.41
CA PRO A 343 20.53 9.68 7.22
C PRO A 343 19.58 9.87 8.41
N SER A 344 19.20 8.74 9.01
CA SER A 344 18.41 8.65 10.24
C SER A 344 19.21 7.90 11.30
N SER A 345 19.09 8.31 12.57
CA SER A 345 19.62 7.59 13.74
C SER A 345 18.92 6.25 14.00
N VAL A 346 17.73 6.06 13.43
CA VAL A 346 16.97 4.81 13.47
C VAL A 346 17.04 4.16 12.10
N VAL A 347 17.47 2.90 12.05
CA VAL A 347 17.54 2.12 10.82
C VAL A 347 16.60 0.93 10.88
N VAL A 348 15.93 0.69 9.77
CA VAL A 348 15.01 -0.44 9.57
C VAL A 348 15.47 -1.18 8.33
N THR A 349 16.03 -2.37 8.52
CA THR A 349 16.46 -3.25 7.42
C THR A 349 15.26 -4.01 6.85
N GLY A 350 15.25 -4.24 5.54
CA GLY A 350 14.18 -5.00 4.87
C GLY A 350 12.90 -4.22 4.60
N GLY A 351 12.86 -2.91 4.93
CA GLY A 351 11.80 -2.01 4.48
C GLY A 351 11.83 -1.78 2.97
N PRO A 352 10.84 -1.05 2.43
CA PRO A 352 10.75 -0.78 0.99
C PRO A 352 12.00 -0.07 0.45
N SER A 353 12.37 -0.41 -0.78
CA SER A 353 13.41 0.32 -1.53
C SER A 353 13.00 1.77 -1.73
N TRP A 354 13.97 2.69 -1.80
CA TRP A 354 13.69 4.11 -1.99
C TRP A 354 13.09 4.44 -3.37
N ASN A 355 13.38 3.63 -4.39
CA ASN A 355 12.90 3.86 -5.75
C ASN A 355 11.57 3.15 -6.06
N GLN A 356 10.98 2.52 -5.05
CA GLN A 356 9.74 1.77 -5.19
C GLN A 356 8.53 2.61 -4.76
N ASN A 357 7.40 2.38 -5.44
CA ASN A 357 6.08 2.83 -5.00
C ASN A 357 5.72 2.23 -3.64
N GLN A 358 5.38 3.08 -2.68
CA GLN A 358 5.24 2.67 -1.28
C GLN A 358 4.21 3.51 -0.55
N ILE A 359 3.61 2.95 0.50
CA ILE A 359 2.77 3.67 1.44
C ILE A 359 3.66 4.40 2.44
N ILE A 360 3.41 5.69 2.68
CA ILE A 360 4.18 6.52 3.61
C ILE A 360 3.24 7.10 4.67
N VAL A 361 3.57 6.91 5.95
CA VAL A 361 2.74 7.38 7.07
C VAL A 361 3.37 8.62 7.72
N SER A 362 3.18 9.78 7.09
CA SER A 362 3.81 11.05 7.50
C SER A 362 3.46 11.52 8.93
N GLY A 363 2.31 11.12 9.47
CA GLY A 363 1.89 11.43 10.84
C GLY A 363 2.68 10.69 11.92
N LEU A 364 3.40 9.62 11.56
CA LEU A 364 4.19 8.82 12.48
C LEU A 364 5.68 9.00 12.25
N VAL A 365 6.42 9.15 13.36
CA VAL A 365 7.88 9.26 13.35
C VAL A 365 8.42 8.41 14.49
N ALA A 366 9.53 7.68 14.26
CA ALA A 366 10.23 6.95 15.31
C ALA A 366 10.77 7.90 16.40
N GLY A 367 10.82 7.44 17.64
CA GLY A 367 11.38 8.22 18.75
C GLY A 367 12.85 8.61 18.50
N GLY A 368 13.17 9.90 18.61
CA GLY A 368 14.56 10.38 18.49
C GLY A 368 15.13 10.38 17.06
N SER A 369 14.28 10.29 16.04
CA SER A 369 14.67 10.21 14.64
C SER A 369 13.70 11.00 13.74
N ASN A 370 14.07 11.17 12.47
CA ASN A 370 13.24 11.64 11.36
C ASN A 370 12.66 10.46 10.52
N TRP A 371 12.84 9.22 10.98
CA TRP A 371 12.37 8.03 10.28
C TRP A 371 10.85 7.95 10.30
N VAL A 372 10.28 7.76 9.12
CA VAL A 372 8.84 7.64 8.88
C VAL A 372 8.54 6.19 8.47
N PRO A 373 7.47 5.56 8.99
CA PRO A 373 7.04 4.24 8.54
C PRO A 373 6.72 4.20 7.05
N ARG A 374 7.26 3.19 6.36
CA ARG A 374 7.06 2.96 4.93
C ARG A 374 6.72 1.50 4.68
N PHE A 375 5.78 1.25 3.78
CA PHE A 375 5.27 -0.10 3.49
C PHE A 375 5.04 -0.34 2.01
N ILE A 376 5.07 -1.60 1.60
CA ILE A 376 4.73 -2.03 0.25
C ILE A 376 3.24 -2.40 0.23
N PRO A 377 2.42 -1.84 -0.67
CA PRO A 377 1.09 -2.40 -0.90
C PRO A 377 1.22 -3.80 -1.51
N GLY A 378 0.57 -4.80 -0.92
CA GLY A 378 0.70 -6.20 -1.32
C GLY A 378 -0.63 -6.85 -1.69
N VAL A 379 -0.57 -7.81 -2.63
CA VAL A 379 -1.68 -8.70 -2.98
C VAL A 379 -1.23 -10.14 -2.75
N ARG A 380 -2.07 -10.94 -2.08
CA ARG A 380 -1.80 -12.37 -1.92
C ARG A 380 -2.13 -13.09 -3.22
N SER A 381 -1.20 -13.92 -3.65
CA SER A 381 -1.32 -14.80 -4.80
C SER A 381 -0.54 -16.08 -4.49
N GLU A 382 -0.80 -17.16 -5.21
CA GLU A 382 -0.02 -18.40 -5.10
C GLU A 382 1.49 -18.12 -5.26
N PHE A 383 1.85 -17.16 -6.12
CA PHE A 383 3.23 -16.72 -6.28
C PHE A 383 3.77 -16.04 -5.02
N THR A 384 3.02 -15.08 -4.45
CA THR A 384 3.41 -14.39 -3.21
C THR A 384 3.65 -15.40 -2.08
N GLU A 385 2.80 -16.44 -1.98
CA GLU A 385 2.95 -17.52 -1.00
C GLU A 385 4.18 -18.39 -1.25
N MET A 386 4.43 -18.77 -2.52
CA MET A 386 5.60 -19.58 -2.90
C MET A 386 6.92 -18.88 -2.55
N TRP A 387 6.97 -17.55 -2.65
CA TRP A 387 8.19 -16.76 -2.43
C TRP A 387 8.29 -16.10 -1.05
N GLN A 388 7.32 -16.27 -0.16
CA GLN A 388 7.27 -15.53 1.11
C GLN A 388 8.46 -15.76 2.05
N ASP A 389 9.12 -16.92 1.94
CA ASP A 389 10.29 -17.28 2.76
C ASP A 389 11.63 -17.01 2.05
N TRP A 390 11.61 -16.31 0.90
CA TRP A 390 12.82 -15.98 0.14
C TRP A 390 13.24 -14.50 0.33
N PRO A 391 14.55 -14.20 0.43
CA PRO A 391 15.66 -15.15 0.44
C PRO A 391 15.71 -15.95 1.74
N ARG A 392 15.85 -17.28 1.63
CA ARG A 392 16.03 -18.14 2.81
C ARG A 392 17.34 -17.73 3.48
N PRO A 393 17.37 -17.56 4.83
CA PRO A 393 18.62 -17.35 5.54
C PRO A 393 19.61 -18.42 5.10
N ARG A 394 20.86 -18.04 4.80
CA ARG A 394 21.94 -19.01 4.69
C ARG A 394 22.08 -19.64 6.07
N THR A 395 21.39 -20.76 6.29
CA THR A 395 21.85 -21.72 7.28
C THR A 395 23.23 -22.14 6.79
N LEU A 396 24.27 -21.73 7.50
CA LEU A 396 25.54 -22.43 7.44
C LEU A 396 25.20 -23.86 7.84
N SER A 397 24.94 -24.72 6.85
CA SER A 397 24.79 -26.13 7.13
C SER A 397 26.11 -26.57 7.77
N GLU A 398 26.03 -27.24 8.91
CA GLU A 398 27.18 -27.78 9.65
C GLU A 398 28.08 -28.68 8.77
N ASN A 399 27.59 -29.06 7.59
CA ASN A 399 28.31 -29.83 6.57
C ASN A 399 29.41 -29.04 5.82
N PHE A 400 29.55 -27.72 6.01
CA PHE A 400 30.65 -26.96 5.38
C PHE A 400 31.97 -27.01 6.18
N LEU A 401 31.97 -27.55 7.40
CA LEU A 401 33.17 -27.70 8.25
C LEU A 401 33.76 -29.12 8.27
N GLN A 402 33.26 -30.04 7.44
CA GLN A 402 34.01 -31.27 7.16
C GLN A 402 35.02 -30.98 6.06
N THR A 403 36.12 -30.32 6.42
CA THR A 403 37.39 -30.51 5.70
C THR A 403 37.64 -32.01 5.59
N PRO A 404 37.91 -32.56 4.40
CA PRO A 404 38.34 -33.94 4.30
C PRO A 404 39.65 -34.06 5.10
N GLU A 405 39.68 -34.95 6.08
CA GLU A 405 40.95 -35.43 6.61
C GLU A 405 41.75 -35.97 5.42
N VAL A 406 42.81 -35.25 5.06
CA VAL A 406 43.79 -35.73 4.10
C VAL A 406 44.49 -36.90 4.80
N SER A 407 44.00 -38.11 4.54
CA SER A 407 44.68 -39.33 4.92
C SER A 407 46.03 -39.34 4.21
N GLY A 408 47.10 -39.12 4.98
CA GLY A 408 48.47 -39.27 4.52
C GLY A 408 48.71 -40.70 4.06
N GLY A 409 48.59 -40.93 2.75
CA GLY A 409 49.05 -42.14 2.11
C GLY A 409 50.55 -42.03 1.90
N GLU A 410 51.31 -42.80 2.68
CA GLU A 410 52.71 -43.13 2.41
C GLU A 410 52.81 -43.76 1.01
N GLY A 411 53.40 -43.03 0.07
CA GLY A 411 53.71 -43.48 -1.27
C GLY A 411 55.23 -43.54 -1.44
N GLU A 412 55.75 -44.76 -1.44
CA GLU A 412 57.16 -45.12 -1.56
C GLU A 412 57.92 -44.39 -2.68
N SER A 413 59.11 -43.93 -2.31
CA SER A 413 60.13 -43.43 -3.21
C SER A 413 60.90 -44.61 -3.82
N ALA A 414 60.71 -44.88 -5.11
CA ALA A 414 61.58 -45.77 -5.87
C ALA A 414 62.62 -44.93 -6.63
N MET A 415 63.81 -44.88 -6.05
CA MET A 415 65.03 -44.28 -6.59
C MET A 415 65.68 -45.27 -7.56
N GLU A 416 65.65 -44.96 -8.87
CA GLU A 416 66.43 -45.64 -9.90
C GLU A 416 67.93 -45.52 -9.58
N THR A 417 68.62 -46.66 -9.47
CA THR A 417 70.08 -46.74 -9.56
C THR A 417 70.45 -47.66 -10.71
N ALA A 418 71.29 -47.11 -11.59
CA ALA A 418 71.74 -47.72 -12.82
C ALA A 418 72.99 -48.58 -12.61
N GLY A 419 73.08 -49.66 -13.41
CA GLY A 419 74.32 -50.26 -13.91
C GLY A 419 74.52 -51.75 -13.57
N PRO A 420 75.37 -52.49 -14.32
CA PRO A 420 75.66 -52.40 -15.75
C PRO A 420 75.50 -53.77 -16.47
N SER A 421 75.48 -53.72 -17.80
CA SER A 421 75.53 -54.87 -18.71
C SER A 421 76.91 -55.54 -18.72
N ASP A 422 76.93 -56.87 -18.74
CA ASP A 422 77.97 -57.64 -19.44
C ASP A 422 77.45 -59.04 -19.83
N ALA A 423 77.86 -59.44 -21.05
CA ALA A 423 77.79 -60.75 -21.71
C ALA A 423 76.44 -61.25 -22.27
#